data_AF-A0A952W5E0-F1
#
_entry.id   AF-A0A952W5E0-F1
#
_cell.length_a   1.000
_cell.length_b   1.000
_cell.length_c   1.000
_cell.angle_alpha   90.00
_cell.angle_beta   90.00
_cell.angle_gamma   90.00
#
_symmetry.space_group_name_H-M   'P 1'
#
loop_
_entity.id
_entity.type
_entity.pdbx_description
1 polymer ?
#
loop_
_entity_poly.entity_id
_entity_poly.type
_entity_poly.pdbx_seq_one_letter_code
_entity_poly.pdbx_strand_id
1 'polypeptide(L)'
;MTAFWTLYDRQARPVIERACRAASRSLAEGTMDPDEMASWVHQRVWRMAEASAAPTFHDDPTPEEAVERLVRHARVLARWAYLSLMRAHWRRTARQNAHKTEITRTERLAMVSRVETDLEHDEHIQSQLESVRTRVSQSLRAKLAASWADASERRRIALALGATDAGDDELIDRTTGGEMKENTVQQMRSRAQRQIRAIFGAARHIAILAIAATIVSASAPAKAVSPAPEASIGTIAGEQTGGRSGKIGLNIAARGEQSGGRKK
;
A
#
# COMPACT_ATOMS: atom_id res chain seq x y z
N MET A 1 -1.50 26.99 36.58
CA MET A 1 -1.30 26.22 35.33
C MET A 1 -0.33 25.05 35.47
N THR A 2 0.73 25.11 36.29
CA THR A 2 1.67 24.00 36.47
C THR A 2 1.00 22.69 36.92
N ALA A 3 0.05 22.76 37.87
CA ALA A 3 -0.71 21.59 38.33
C ALA A 3 -1.53 20.90 37.21
N PHE A 4 -2.13 21.69 36.30
CA PHE A 4 -2.87 21.15 35.15
C PHE A 4 -1.96 20.36 34.22
N TRP A 5 -0.79 20.89 33.87
CA TRP A 5 0.14 20.21 32.95
C TRP A 5 0.67 18.89 33.53
N THR A 6 0.94 18.85 34.83
CA THR A 6 1.32 17.60 35.51
C THR A 6 0.20 16.55 35.46
N LEU A 7 -1.04 16.95 35.69
CA LEU A 7 -2.20 16.05 35.59
C LEU A 7 -2.48 15.63 34.14
N TYR A 8 -2.29 16.56 33.20
CA TYR A 8 -2.44 16.32 31.77
C TYR A 8 -1.48 15.24 31.28
N ASP A 9 -0.20 15.36 31.61
CA ASP A 9 0.82 14.38 31.21
C ASP A 9 0.57 13.00 31.81
N ARG A 10 0.09 12.96 33.06
CA ARG A 10 -0.20 11.70 33.76
C ARG A 10 -1.48 11.02 33.26
N GLN A 11 -2.53 11.78 32.96
CA GLN A 11 -3.88 11.22 32.74
C GLN A 11 -4.39 11.41 31.31
N ALA A 12 -4.33 12.62 30.78
CA ALA A 12 -4.93 12.93 29.47
C ALA A 12 -4.04 12.50 28.30
N ARG A 13 -2.73 12.80 28.34
CA ARG A 13 -1.75 12.47 27.29
C ARG A 13 -1.81 11.00 26.85
N PRO A 14 -1.67 9.99 27.75
CA PRO A 14 -1.69 8.58 27.33
C PRO A 14 -3.05 8.12 26.79
N VAL A 15 -4.15 8.77 27.17
CA VAL A 15 -5.49 8.46 26.63
C VAL A 15 -5.63 9.04 25.22
N ILE A 16 -5.18 10.27 25.02
CA ILE A 16 -5.20 10.96 23.73
C ILE A 16 -4.33 10.23 22.71
N GLU A 17 -3.11 9.84 23.06
CA GLU A 17 -2.23 9.09 22.17
C GLU A 17 -2.82 7.73 21.79
N ARG A 18 -3.41 7.00 22.76
CA ARG A 18 -4.11 5.75 22.48
C ARG A 18 -5.29 5.96 21.52
N ALA A 19 -6.04 7.04 21.70
CA ALA A 19 -7.14 7.40 20.80
C ALA A 19 -6.63 7.74 19.39
N CYS A 20 -5.50 8.44 19.27
CA CYS A 20 -4.87 8.75 17.98
C CYS A 20 -4.38 7.49 17.26
N ARG A 21 -3.69 6.57 17.96
CA ARG A 21 -3.30 5.26 17.41
C ARG A 21 -4.50 4.44 16.95
N ALA A 22 -5.58 4.42 17.72
CA ALA A 22 -6.80 3.72 17.34
C ALA A 22 -7.47 4.36 16.10
N ALA A 23 -7.51 5.69 16.04
CA ALA A 23 -8.07 6.43 14.91
C ALA A 23 -7.25 6.24 13.63
N SER A 24 -5.92 6.33 13.70
CA SER A 24 -5.02 6.08 12.56
C SER A 24 -5.25 4.69 11.95
N ARG A 25 -5.35 3.66 12.78
CA ARG A 25 -5.62 2.28 12.32
C ARG A 25 -7.01 2.08 11.70
N SER A 26 -8.01 2.86 12.12
CA SER A 26 -9.40 2.63 11.74
C SER A 26 -9.89 3.49 10.56
N LEU A 27 -9.29 4.66 10.30
CA LEU A 27 -9.89 5.68 9.42
C LEU A 27 -9.25 5.84 8.03
N ALA A 28 -8.15 5.15 7.70
CA ALA A 28 -7.64 4.95 6.33
C ALA A 28 -6.38 4.06 6.30
N GLU A 29 -6.49 2.79 6.73
CA GLU A 29 -5.38 1.82 6.62
C GLU A 29 -4.04 2.26 7.25
N GLY A 30 -4.03 3.24 8.16
CA GLY A 30 -2.80 3.75 8.80
C GLY A 30 -2.02 4.79 7.99
N THR A 31 -2.61 5.48 7.00
CA THR A 31 -1.91 6.51 6.21
C THR A 31 -1.40 7.71 7.03
N MET A 32 -2.00 7.95 8.21
CA MET A 32 -1.63 9.07 9.07
C MET A 32 -0.79 8.59 10.25
N ASP A 33 0.35 9.23 10.47
CA ASP A 33 1.19 8.96 11.63
C ASP A 33 0.44 9.32 12.93
N PRO A 34 0.24 8.38 13.86
CA PRO A 34 -0.40 8.66 15.14
C PRO A 34 0.34 9.72 15.98
N ASP A 35 1.65 9.88 15.82
CA ASP A 35 2.43 10.86 16.59
C ASP A 35 2.26 12.28 16.04
N GLU A 36 2.15 12.46 14.71
CA GLU A 36 1.69 13.71 14.10
C GLU A 36 0.28 14.08 14.59
N MET A 37 -0.63 13.10 14.65
CA MET A 37 -1.99 13.32 15.16
C MET A 37 -1.99 13.75 16.62
N ALA A 38 -1.23 13.08 17.49
CA ALA A 38 -1.12 13.43 18.90
C ALA A 38 -0.53 14.84 19.08
N SER A 39 0.55 15.16 18.36
CA SER A 39 1.19 16.47 18.37
C SER A 39 0.21 17.60 18.01
N TRP A 40 -0.62 17.38 16.99
CA TRP A 40 -1.67 18.34 16.61
C TRP A 40 -2.67 18.57 17.75
N VAL A 41 -3.11 17.50 18.42
CA VAL A 41 -4.03 17.60 19.57
C VAL A 41 -3.36 18.33 20.73
N HIS A 42 -2.12 18.01 21.07
CA HIS A 42 -1.37 18.66 22.16
C HIS A 42 -1.23 20.17 21.93
N GLN A 43 -0.86 20.59 20.71
CA GLN A 43 -0.80 22.01 20.34
C GLN A 43 -2.18 22.67 20.43
N ARG A 44 -3.25 21.96 20.06
CA ARG A 44 -4.60 22.51 20.15
C ARG A 44 -5.04 22.70 21.61
N VAL A 45 -4.74 21.73 22.48
CA VAL A 45 -5.00 21.84 23.92
C VAL A 45 -4.24 23.00 24.53
N TRP A 46 -2.97 23.18 24.17
CA TRP A 46 -2.17 24.34 24.59
C TRP A 46 -2.85 25.66 24.24
N ARG A 47 -3.24 25.84 22.96
CA ARG A 47 -3.92 27.06 22.52
C ARG A 47 -5.28 27.28 23.18
N MET A 48 -6.02 26.21 23.46
CA MET A 48 -7.29 26.32 24.18
C MET A 48 -7.09 26.73 25.65
N ALA A 49 -6.01 26.26 26.28
CA ALA A 49 -5.66 26.63 27.64
C ALA A 49 -5.20 28.09 27.74
N GLU A 50 -4.41 28.57 26.77
CA GLU A 50 -3.99 29.99 26.70
C GLU A 50 -5.17 30.95 26.51
N ALA A 51 -6.17 30.54 25.71
CA ALA A 51 -7.31 31.38 25.38
C ALA A 51 -8.53 31.16 26.28
N SER A 52 -8.42 30.33 27.34
CA SER A 52 -9.55 29.88 28.18
C SER A 52 -10.78 29.46 27.35
N ALA A 53 -10.53 28.71 26.26
CA ALA A 53 -11.52 28.49 25.23
C ALA A 53 -12.43 27.27 25.49
N ALA A 54 -13.67 27.40 25.04
CA ALA A 54 -14.61 26.28 24.96
C ALA A 54 -14.10 25.18 24.00
N PRO A 55 -14.46 23.90 24.22
CA PRO A 55 -15.36 23.38 25.26
C PRO A 55 -14.63 22.90 26.54
N THR A 56 -13.31 23.04 26.64
CA THR A 56 -12.56 22.47 27.75
C THR A 56 -12.33 23.46 28.87
N PHE A 57 -11.86 24.66 28.56
CA PHE A 57 -11.36 25.66 29.51
C PHE A 57 -12.30 26.84 29.74
N HIS A 58 -13.54 26.74 29.25
CA HIS A 58 -14.60 27.69 29.59
C HIS A 58 -15.07 27.53 31.04
N ASP A 59 -15.49 28.66 31.64
CA ASP A 59 -16.03 28.80 32.99
C ASP A 59 -15.03 28.48 34.13
N ASP A 60 -13.74 28.76 33.92
CA ASP A 60 -12.65 28.57 34.89
C ASP A 60 -12.69 27.22 35.62
N PRO A 61 -12.60 26.10 34.88
CA PRO A 61 -12.69 24.76 35.47
C PRO A 61 -11.48 24.47 36.35
N THR A 62 -11.69 23.61 37.35
CA THR A 62 -10.56 23.04 38.10
C THR A 62 -9.63 22.24 37.17
N PRO A 63 -8.32 22.12 37.47
CA PRO A 63 -7.40 21.32 36.68
C PRO A 63 -7.88 19.89 36.43
N GLU A 64 -8.52 19.28 37.43
CA GLU A 64 -9.09 17.94 37.38
C GLU A 64 -10.26 17.86 36.40
N GLU A 65 -11.19 18.82 36.46
CA GLU A 65 -12.33 18.90 35.53
C GLU A 65 -11.89 19.12 34.09
N ALA A 66 -10.89 19.99 33.86
CA ALA A 66 -10.35 20.23 32.53
C ALA A 66 -9.73 18.95 31.95
N VAL A 67 -8.98 18.20 32.75
CA VAL A 67 -8.41 16.90 32.36
C VAL A 67 -9.51 15.87 32.10
N GLU A 68 -10.52 15.79 32.95
CA GLU A 68 -11.64 14.86 32.76
C GLU A 68 -12.40 15.15 31.45
N ARG A 69 -12.67 16.43 31.16
CA ARG A 69 -13.27 16.88 29.89
C ARG A 69 -12.41 16.45 28.69
N LEU A 70 -11.09 16.61 28.76
CA LEU A 70 -10.17 16.18 27.69
C LEU A 70 -10.16 14.67 27.49
N VAL A 71 -10.12 13.90 28.57
CA VAL A 71 -10.18 12.43 28.54
C VAL A 71 -11.49 11.96 27.91
N ARG A 72 -12.62 12.56 28.32
CA ARG A 72 -13.95 12.28 27.77
C ARG A 72 -14.03 12.54 26.26
N HIS A 73 -13.37 13.59 25.78
CA HIS A 73 -13.37 13.99 24.38
C HIS A 73 -12.18 13.47 23.55
N ALA A 74 -11.31 12.63 24.11
CA ALA A 74 -10.08 12.17 23.44
C ALA A 74 -10.32 11.55 22.05
N ARG A 75 -11.39 10.75 21.89
CA ARG A 75 -11.76 10.16 20.59
C ARG A 75 -12.19 11.19 19.56
N VAL A 76 -12.91 12.22 20.00
CA VAL A 76 -13.37 13.32 19.12
C VAL A 76 -12.17 14.15 18.68
N LEU A 77 -11.27 14.47 19.62
CA LEU A 77 -10.02 15.18 19.33
C LEU A 77 -9.15 14.42 18.33
N ALA A 78 -8.99 13.10 18.50
CA ALA A 78 -8.26 12.25 17.57
C ALA A 78 -8.88 12.24 16.16
N ARG A 79 -10.21 12.15 16.07
CA ARG A 79 -10.93 12.22 14.79
C ARG A 79 -10.75 13.58 14.10
N TRP A 80 -10.76 14.67 14.86
CA TRP A 80 -10.54 16.02 14.33
C TRP A 80 -9.11 16.23 13.86
N ALA A 81 -8.12 15.71 14.59
CA ALA A 81 -6.73 15.71 14.17
C ALA A 81 -6.58 14.98 12.84
N TYR A 82 -7.17 13.80 12.72
CA TYR A 82 -7.20 13.03 11.48
C TYR A 82 -7.77 13.83 10.30
N LEU A 83 -8.98 14.40 10.44
CA LEU A 83 -9.62 15.16 9.37
C LEU A 83 -8.83 16.42 8.99
N SER A 84 -8.23 17.09 9.96
CA SER A 84 -7.44 18.30 9.75
C SER A 84 -6.16 18.01 8.97
N LEU A 85 -5.48 16.92 9.33
CA LEU A 85 -4.23 16.51 8.70
C LEU A 85 -4.47 15.83 7.35
N MET A 86 -5.59 15.12 7.16
CA MET A 86 -5.92 14.42 5.92
C MET A 86 -5.91 15.36 4.70
N ARG A 87 -6.52 16.55 4.81
CA ARG A 87 -6.51 17.54 3.71
C ARG A 87 -5.12 18.09 3.41
N ALA A 88 -4.25 18.22 4.41
CA ALA A 88 -2.88 18.66 4.22
C ALA A 88 -2.01 17.54 3.63
N HIS A 89 -2.24 16.30 4.07
CA HIS A 89 -1.60 15.10 3.53
C HIS A 89 -1.90 14.94 2.04
N TRP A 90 -3.18 14.92 1.63
CA TRP A 90 -3.53 14.79 0.21
C TRP A 90 -2.97 15.91 -0.67
N ARG A 91 -2.90 17.14 -0.15
CA ARG A 91 -2.25 18.25 -0.87
C ARG A 91 -0.73 18.06 -1.00
N ARG A 92 -0.06 17.56 0.04
CA ARG A 92 1.38 17.20 -0.01
C ARG A 92 1.61 16.07 -1.00
N THR A 93 0.84 14.99 -0.92
CA THR A 93 0.92 13.85 -1.84
C THR A 93 0.66 14.26 -3.29
N ALA A 94 -0.34 15.12 -3.53
CA ALA A 94 -0.62 15.65 -4.86
C ALA A 94 0.55 16.50 -5.41
N ARG A 95 1.16 17.37 -4.58
CA ARG A 95 2.34 18.14 -4.98
C ARG A 95 3.56 17.26 -5.24
N GLN A 96 3.80 16.25 -4.41
CA GLN A 96 4.88 15.30 -4.63
C GLN A 96 4.68 14.50 -5.92
N ASN A 97 3.44 14.11 -6.23
CA ASN A 97 3.12 13.43 -7.47
C ASN A 97 3.28 14.35 -8.68
N ALA A 98 2.80 15.59 -8.60
CA ALA A 98 2.99 16.60 -9.65
C ALA A 98 4.49 16.89 -9.90
N HIS A 99 5.27 17.06 -8.84
CA HIS A 99 6.72 17.23 -8.94
C HIS A 99 7.38 16.01 -9.59
N LYS A 100 7.02 14.79 -9.20
CA LYS A 100 7.50 13.55 -9.85
C LYS A 100 7.14 13.46 -11.34
N THR A 101 6.01 14.06 -11.74
CA THR A 101 5.59 14.15 -13.15
C THR A 101 6.39 15.20 -13.92
N GLU A 102 6.72 16.33 -13.30
CA GLU A 102 7.47 17.45 -13.89
C GLU A 102 8.99 17.24 -13.94
N ILE A 103 9.55 16.40 -13.06
CA ILE A 103 10.99 16.12 -13.02
C ILE A 103 11.44 15.41 -14.31
N THR A 104 12.44 16.00 -14.97
CA THR A 104 13.07 15.43 -16.17
C THR A 104 13.80 14.13 -15.85
N ARG A 105 13.98 13.24 -16.85
CA ARG A 105 14.59 11.91 -16.65
C ARG A 105 15.94 11.96 -15.93
N THR A 106 16.75 12.97 -16.21
CA THR A 106 18.09 13.19 -15.63
C THR A 106 18.04 13.57 -14.15
N GLU A 107 17.12 14.44 -13.77
CA GLU A 107 16.90 14.83 -12.38
C GLU A 107 16.31 13.68 -11.55
N ARG A 108 15.44 12.86 -12.16
CA ARG A 108 14.92 11.63 -11.54
C ARG A 108 16.05 10.66 -11.18
N LEU A 109 17.02 10.48 -12.07
CA LEU A 109 18.19 9.63 -11.81
C LEU A 109 19.09 10.22 -10.71
N ALA A 110 19.25 11.55 -10.68
CA ALA A 110 20.03 12.23 -9.65
C ALA A 110 19.36 12.23 -8.26
N MET A 111 18.02 12.23 -8.20
CA MET A 111 17.29 12.09 -6.93
C MET A 111 17.31 10.65 -6.40
N VAL A 112 17.26 9.64 -7.27
CA VAL A 112 17.37 8.23 -6.86
C VAL A 112 18.75 7.93 -6.27
N SER A 113 19.82 8.57 -6.75
CA SER A 113 21.14 8.50 -6.09
C SER A 113 21.24 9.29 -4.77
N ARG A 114 20.20 10.06 -4.40
CA ARG A 114 20.16 10.95 -3.24
C ARG A 114 19.11 10.56 -2.20
N VAL A 115 18.27 9.56 -2.49
CA VAL A 115 17.48 8.93 -1.43
C VAL A 115 18.48 8.16 -0.60
N GLU A 116 18.82 8.69 0.58
CA GLU A 116 19.47 7.94 1.65
C GLU A 116 18.53 6.79 2.02
N THR A 117 18.57 5.70 1.26
CA THR A 117 18.30 4.40 1.84
C THR A 117 19.37 4.22 2.89
N ASP A 118 18.96 4.10 4.15
CA ASP A 118 19.87 3.77 5.25
C ASP A 118 20.75 2.61 4.75
N LEU A 119 22.07 2.80 4.69
CA LEU A 119 23.02 1.80 4.16
C LEU A 119 22.75 0.39 4.74
N GLU A 120 22.30 0.35 5.99
CA GLU A 120 21.87 -0.84 6.71
C GLU A 120 20.73 -1.61 6.02
N HIS A 121 19.78 -0.91 5.39
CA HIS A 121 18.68 -1.52 4.64
C HIS A 121 19.17 -2.19 3.36
N ASP A 122 20.05 -1.52 2.61
CA ASP A 122 20.61 -2.05 1.37
C ASP A 122 21.54 -3.24 1.65
N GLU A 123 22.35 -3.18 2.71
CA GLU A 123 23.15 -4.30 3.19
C GLU A 123 22.28 -5.48 3.64
N HIS A 124 21.16 -5.21 4.32
CA HIS A 124 20.21 -6.25 4.71
C HIS A 124 19.61 -6.96 3.49
N ILE A 125 19.19 -6.19 2.49
CA ILE A 125 18.66 -6.70 1.22
C ILE A 125 19.72 -7.55 0.50
N GLN A 126 20.95 -7.06 0.39
CA GLN A 126 22.04 -7.79 -0.27
C GLN A 126 22.36 -9.09 0.45
N SER A 127 22.43 -9.09 1.79
CA SER A 127 22.65 -10.28 2.60
C SER A 127 21.56 -11.34 2.38
N GLN A 128 20.30 -10.91 2.25
CA GLN A 128 19.18 -11.82 1.98
C GLN A 128 19.19 -12.37 0.56
N LEU A 129 19.51 -11.54 -0.44
CA LEU A 129 19.71 -12.02 -1.82
C LEU A 129 20.83 -13.05 -1.89
N GLU A 130 21.93 -12.81 -1.19
CA GLU A 130 23.06 -13.74 -1.15
C GLU A 130 22.69 -15.06 -0.46
N SER A 131 21.89 -14.99 0.62
CA SER A 131 21.32 -16.19 1.23
C SER A 131 20.38 -16.96 0.28
N VAL A 132 19.68 -16.29 -0.63
CA VAL A 132 18.86 -16.95 -1.66
C VAL A 132 19.74 -17.58 -2.72
N ARG A 133 20.75 -16.87 -3.22
CA ARG A 133 21.69 -17.37 -4.24
C ARG A 133 22.41 -18.65 -3.80
N THR A 134 22.87 -18.68 -2.56
CA THR A 134 23.63 -19.81 -1.99
C THR A 134 22.75 -21.02 -1.66
N ARG A 135 21.51 -20.81 -1.20
CA ARG A 135 20.63 -21.91 -0.74
C ARG A 135 19.69 -22.46 -1.80
N VAL A 136 19.40 -21.66 -2.84
CA VAL A 136 18.45 -22.03 -3.88
C VAL A 136 19.18 -22.47 -5.14
N SER A 137 18.80 -23.65 -5.64
CA SER A 137 19.37 -24.17 -6.89
C SER A 137 19.13 -23.21 -8.05
N GLN A 138 20.10 -23.15 -8.97
CA GLN A 138 20.05 -22.24 -10.11
C GLN A 138 18.78 -22.41 -10.96
N SER A 139 18.39 -23.65 -11.24
CA SER A 139 17.17 -23.94 -11.99
C SER A 139 15.90 -23.44 -11.30
N LEU A 140 15.89 -23.33 -9.96
CA LEU A 140 14.77 -22.77 -9.21
C LEU A 140 14.79 -21.23 -9.25
N ARG A 141 15.97 -20.61 -9.22
CA ARG A 141 16.17 -19.16 -9.38
C ARG A 141 15.69 -18.70 -10.76
N ALA A 142 16.06 -19.43 -11.83
CA ALA A 142 15.63 -19.16 -13.20
C ALA A 142 14.11 -19.28 -13.38
N LYS A 143 13.50 -20.35 -12.86
CA LYS A 143 12.04 -20.54 -12.91
C LYS A 143 11.30 -19.44 -12.14
N LEU A 144 11.84 -18.99 -11.01
CA LEU A 144 11.25 -17.89 -10.25
C LEU A 144 11.29 -16.58 -11.05
N ALA A 145 12.45 -16.25 -11.62
CA ALA A 145 12.64 -15.06 -12.45
C ALA A 145 11.74 -15.05 -13.69
N ALA A 146 11.69 -16.15 -14.44
CA ALA A 146 10.86 -16.29 -15.63
C ALA A 146 9.35 -16.27 -15.34
N SER A 147 8.94 -16.65 -14.12
CA SER A 147 7.53 -16.72 -13.73
C SER A 147 6.91 -15.39 -13.28
N TRP A 148 7.68 -14.30 -13.33
CA TRP A 148 7.20 -12.98 -12.95
C TRP A 148 6.25 -12.39 -13.98
N ALA A 149 5.26 -11.59 -13.54
CA ALA A 149 4.18 -11.16 -14.43
C ALA A 149 4.69 -10.22 -15.54
N ASP A 150 5.44 -9.18 -15.17
CA ASP A 150 5.97 -8.21 -16.11
C ASP A 150 7.27 -8.67 -16.77
N ALA A 151 7.35 -8.54 -18.09
CA ALA A 151 8.52 -8.89 -18.90
C ALA A 151 9.76 -8.09 -18.50
N SER A 152 9.59 -6.80 -18.18
CA SER A 152 10.72 -5.93 -17.77
C SER A 152 11.28 -6.30 -16.40
N GLU A 153 10.47 -6.96 -15.57
CA GLU A 153 10.84 -7.39 -14.21
C GLU A 153 11.54 -8.75 -14.25
N ARG A 154 11.19 -9.65 -15.17
CA ARG A 154 11.82 -10.99 -15.30
C ARG A 154 13.34 -10.92 -15.41
N ARG A 155 13.86 -10.06 -16.30
CA ARG A 155 15.32 -9.87 -16.49
C ARG A 155 15.99 -9.23 -15.28
N ARG A 156 15.34 -8.25 -14.64
CA ARG A 156 15.87 -7.60 -13.43
C ARG A 156 15.97 -8.59 -12.27
N ILE A 157 14.95 -9.42 -12.09
CA ILE A 157 14.92 -10.45 -11.05
C ILE A 157 15.94 -11.55 -11.37
N ALA A 158 16.12 -11.92 -12.64
CA ALA A 158 17.16 -12.86 -13.06
C ALA A 158 18.56 -12.38 -12.67
N LEU A 159 18.89 -11.11 -12.96
CA LEU A 159 20.14 -10.47 -12.53
C LEU A 159 20.29 -10.44 -11.00
N ALA A 160 19.23 -10.03 -10.28
CA ALA A 160 19.25 -9.97 -8.82
C ALA A 160 19.44 -11.37 -8.20
N LEU A 161 18.83 -12.40 -8.76
CA LEU A 161 18.99 -13.78 -8.30
C LEU A 161 20.24 -14.47 -8.86
N GLY A 162 20.99 -13.86 -9.79
CA GLY A 162 22.13 -14.49 -10.44
C GLY A 162 21.76 -15.72 -11.29
N ALA A 163 20.61 -15.68 -11.96
CA ALA A 163 20.16 -16.67 -12.94
C ALA A 163 20.39 -16.11 -14.36
N THR A 164 21.66 -16.07 -14.77
CA THR A 164 22.13 -15.33 -15.96
C THR A 164 22.83 -16.24 -16.97
N ASP A 165 22.63 -17.55 -16.87
CA ASP A 165 23.21 -18.48 -17.84
C ASP A 165 22.37 -18.48 -19.13
N ALA A 166 22.98 -18.91 -20.23
CA ALA A 166 22.32 -18.93 -21.54
C ALA A 166 20.97 -19.69 -21.55
N GLY A 167 20.87 -20.78 -20.76
CA GLY A 167 19.63 -21.54 -20.61
C GLY A 167 18.56 -20.84 -19.75
N ASP A 168 18.97 -19.96 -18.84
CA ASP A 168 18.06 -19.15 -18.02
C ASP A 168 17.47 -18.00 -18.85
N ASP A 169 18.30 -17.37 -19.68
CA ASP A 169 17.90 -16.34 -20.64
C ASP A 169 16.91 -16.89 -21.68
N GLU A 170 17.16 -18.08 -22.22
CA GLU A 170 16.23 -18.75 -23.13
C GLU A 170 14.87 -19.00 -22.47
N LEU A 171 14.84 -19.43 -21.20
CA LEU A 171 13.60 -19.63 -20.47
C LEU A 171 12.82 -18.30 -20.25
N ILE A 172 13.54 -17.21 -19.98
CA ILE A 172 12.96 -15.87 -19.83
C ILE A 172 12.42 -15.35 -21.16
N ASP A 173 13.14 -15.56 -22.26
CA ASP A 173 12.74 -15.10 -23.58
C ASP A 173 11.53 -15.91 -24.08
N ARG A 174 11.49 -17.22 -23.88
CA ARG A 174 10.33 -18.07 -24.20
C ARG A 174 9.07 -17.68 -23.41
N THR A 175 9.21 -17.35 -22.13
CA THR A 175 8.07 -16.85 -21.33
C THR A 175 7.65 -15.44 -21.74
N THR A 176 8.57 -14.63 -22.25
CA THR A 176 8.31 -13.25 -22.71
C THR A 176 7.70 -13.19 -24.09
N GLY A 177 8.14 -14.05 -25.00
CA GLY A 177 7.57 -14.22 -26.34
C GLY A 177 6.21 -14.90 -26.35
N GLY A 178 5.69 -15.34 -25.20
CA GLY A 178 4.39 -16.00 -25.10
C GLY A 178 4.37 -17.44 -25.59
N GLU A 179 5.53 -18.06 -25.82
CA GLU A 179 5.65 -19.45 -26.27
C GLU A 179 5.22 -20.45 -25.18
N MET A 180 5.17 -20.01 -23.92
CA MET A 180 4.67 -20.78 -22.80
C MET A 180 3.25 -20.38 -22.44
N LYS A 181 2.35 -21.38 -22.30
CA LYS A 181 0.98 -21.15 -21.82
C LYS A 181 0.99 -20.51 -20.43
N GLU A 182 0.10 -19.56 -20.21
CA GLU A 182 -0.01 -18.84 -18.93
C GLU A 182 -0.17 -19.78 -17.73
N ASN A 183 -0.99 -20.82 -17.86
CA ASN A 183 -1.16 -21.85 -16.83
C ASN A 183 0.17 -22.53 -16.47
N THR A 184 1.03 -22.80 -17.45
CA THR A 184 2.36 -23.39 -17.23
C THR A 184 3.25 -22.44 -16.43
N VAL A 185 3.24 -21.13 -16.75
CA VAL A 185 4.00 -20.11 -16.03
C VAL A 185 3.49 -19.95 -14.58
N GLN A 186 2.17 -19.97 -14.37
CA GLN A 186 1.58 -19.92 -13.04
C GLN A 186 1.90 -21.18 -12.21
N GLN A 187 1.88 -22.37 -12.82
CA GLN A 187 2.30 -23.61 -12.17
C GLN A 187 3.79 -23.59 -11.80
N MET A 188 4.64 -23.07 -12.68
CA MET A 188 6.06 -22.86 -12.39
C MET A 188 6.24 -21.94 -11.19
N ARG A 189 5.52 -20.80 -11.14
CA ARG A 189 5.54 -19.87 -10.01
C ARG A 189 5.15 -20.56 -8.70
N SER A 190 4.02 -21.27 -8.72
CA SER A 190 3.48 -21.95 -7.54
C SER A 190 4.45 -23.02 -7.01
N ARG A 191 5.02 -23.84 -7.89
CA ARG A 191 6.02 -24.86 -7.52
C ARG A 191 7.31 -24.23 -7.01
N ALA A 192 7.78 -23.18 -7.68
CA ALA A 192 8.99 -22.47 -7.28
C ALA A 192 8.84 -21.85 -5.89
N GLN A 193 7.73 -21.14 -5.65
CA GLN A 193 7.43 -20.56 -4.35
C GLN A 193 7.28 -21.61 -3.25
N ARG A 194 6.66 -22.77 -3.52
CA ARG A 194 6.55 -23.87 -2.55
C ARG A 194 7.92 -24.46 -2.19
N GLN A 195 8.80 -24.64 -3.17
CA GLN A 195 10.15 -25.17 -2.93
C GLN A 195 11.01 -24.18 -2.16
N ILE A 196 10.95 -22.89 -2.48
CA ILE A 196 11.66 -21.87 -1.68
C ILE A 196 11.08 -21.86 -0.25
N ARG A 197 9.74 -21.94 -0.08
CA ARG A 197 9.06 -22.08 1.23
C ARG A 197 9.55 -23.26 2.05
N ALA A 198 9.83 -24.39 1.41
CA ALA A 198 10.41 -25.54 2.09
C ALA A 198 11.86 -25.28 2.56
N ILE A 199 12.64 -24.52 1.80
CA ILE A 199 14.06 -24.23 2.11
C ILE A 199 14.20 -23.20 3.26
N PHE A 200 13.34 -22.18 3.34
CA PHE A 200 13.47 -21.11 4.35
C PHE A 200 12.47 -21.19 5.51
N GLY A 201 11.48 -22.08 5.44
CA GLY A 201 10.41 -22.22 6.44
C GLY A 201 9.37 -21.09 6.37
N ALA A 202 8.17 -21.31 6.91
CA ALA A 202 7.01 -20.43 6.74
C ALA A 202 7.21 -18.99 7.26
N ALA A 203 8.07 -18.78 8.26
CA ALA A 203 8.22 -17.49 8.96
C ALA A 203 9.21 -16.50 8.31
N ARG A 204 10.23 -16.97 7.57
CA ARG A 204 11.24 -16.11 6.90
C ARG A 204 10.85 -15.68 5.48
N HIS A 205 9.68 -16.13 5.01
CA HIS A 205 9.29 -16.08 3.60
C HIS A 205 8.64 -14.80 3.14
N ILE A 206 7.95 -14.10 4.03
CA ILE A 206 7.26 -12.85 3.70
C ILE A 206 8.30 -11.73 3.51
N ALA A 207 9.39 -11.76 4.29
CA ALA A 207 10.51 -10.83 4.13
C ALA A 207 11.20 -11.03 2.76
N ILE A 208 11.66 -12.24 2.43
CA ILE A 208 12.48 -12.47 1.21
C ILE A 208 11.71 -12.22 -0.10
N LEU A 209 10.41 -12.55 -0.16
CA LEU A 209 9.58 -12.23 -1.33
C LEU A 209 9.18 -10.75 -1.38
N ALA A 210 9.03 -10.08 -0.23
CA ALA A 210 8.85 -8.63 -0.17
C ALA A 210 10.13 -7.88 -0.59
N ILE A 211 11.30 -8.47 -0.39
CA ILE A 211 12.59 -7.88 -0.77
C ILE A 211 12.84 -7.93 -2.28
N ALA A 212 12.46 -9.03 -2.93
CA ALA A 212 12.39 -9.06 -4.40
C ALA A 212 11.39 -8.02 -4.95
N ALA A 213 10.35 -7.67 -4.18
CA ALA A 213 9.41 -6.61 -4.53
C ALA A 213 9.92 -5.18 -4.18
N THR A 214 10.79 -5.00 -3.17
CA THR A 214 11.41 -3.68 -2.90
C THR A 214 12.57 -3.36 -3.85
N ILE A 215 13.28 -4.36 -4.38
CA ILE A 215 14.25 -4.15 -5.47
C ILE A 215 13.55 -3.57 -6.72
N VAL A 216 12.27 -3.87 -6.92
CA VAL A 216 11.44 -3.29 -7.99
C VAL A 216 11.09 -1.82 -7.72
N SER A 217 11.10 -1.36 -6.46
CA SER A 217 10.81 0.05 -6.11
C SER A 217 12.07 0.93 -6.04
N ALA A 218 13.26 0.36 -5.81
CA ALA A 218 14.51 1.14 -5.77
C ALA A 218 15.15 1.39 -7.15
N SER A 219 14.66 0.77 -8.24
CA SER A 219 15.36 0.84 -9.54
C SER A 219 14.49 0.72 -10.81
N ALA A 220 13.22 1.12 -10.79
CA ALA A 220 12.39 1.13 -12.00
C ALA A 220 12.39 2.50 -12.73
N PRO A 221 12.77 2.57 -14.02
CA PRO A 221 12.38 3.68 -14.88
C PRO A 221 10.87 3.58 -15.16
N ALA A 222 10.10 4.57 -14.72
CA ALA A 222 8.68 4.66 -15.06
C ALA A 222 8.53 4.80 -16.57
N LYS A 223 8.02 3.75 -17.23
CA LYS A 223 7.56 3.80 -18.62
C LYS A 223 6.39 4.79 -18.65
N ALA A 224 6.64 5.95 -19.23
CA ALA A 224 5.64 6.98 -19.46
C ALA A 224 4.50 6.39 -20.31
N VAL A 225 3.32 6.24 -19.73
CA VAL A 225 2.07 6.20 -20.49
C VAL A 225 1.72 7.66 -20.75
N SER A 226 2.22 8.20 -21.86
CA SER A 226 1.70 9.44 -22.43
C SER A 226 0.36 9.15 -23.09
N PRO A 227 -0.72 9.88 -22.78
CA PRO A 227 -1.84 10.01 -23.70
C PRO A 227 -1.63 11.29 -24.52
N ALA A 228 -1.57 11.16 -25.83
CA ALA A 228 -1.73 12.26 -26.79
C ALA A 228 -2.37 11.68 -28.07
N PRO A 229 -2.97 12.50 -28.94
CA PRO A 229 -4.13 13.38 -28.68
C PRO A 229 -5.26 13.18 -29.72
N GLU A 230 -6.43 13.74 -29.38
CA GLU A 230 -7.49 14.31 -30.27
C GLU A 230 -8.49 13.48 -31.10
N ALA A 231 -9.67 14.12 -31.24
CA ALA A 231 -10.86 13.90 -32.08
C ALA A 231 -11.91 12.90 -31.56
N SER A 232 -13.21 13.21 -31.42
CA SER A 232 -14.01 14.37 -31.78
C SER A 232 -15.46 14.21 -31.28
N ILE A 233 -16.10 15.33 -30.90
CA ILE A 233 -17.55 15.65 -31.03
C ILE A 233 -18.56 14.92 -30.13
N GLY A 234 -19.40 15.71 -29.43
CA GLY A 234 -20.77 15.30 -29.12
C GLY A 234 -21.29 15.67 -27.73
N THR A 235 -21.51 16.96 -27.49
CA THR A 235 -22.46 17.49 -26.49
C THR A 235 -23.82 16.78 -26.62
N ILE A 236 -24.44 16.34 -25.52
CA ILE A 236 -25.89 16.43 -25.25
C ILE A 236 -26.13 16.22 -23.75
N ALA A 237 -26.96 17.12 -23.21
CA ALA A 237 -27.46 17.18 -21.85
C ALA A 237 -28.65 16.22 -21.62
N GLY A 238 -28.94 15.96 -20.34
CA GLY A 238 -30.17 15.35 -19.83
C GLY A 238 -29.87 14.69 -18.47
N GLU A 239 -30.24 15.26 -17.31
CA GLU A 239 -31.59 15.21 -16.69
C GLU A 239 -32.17 13.78 -16.69
N GLN A 240 -32.79 13.19 -15.68
CA GLN A 240 -33.25 13.52 -14.32
C GLN A 240 -34.02 12.25 -13.89
N THR A 241 -34.24 12.04 -12.58
CA THR A 241 -35.25 11.11 -11.98
C THR A 241 -34.98 9.60 -12.14
N GLY A 242 -35.32 8.68 -11.24
CA GLY A 242 -36.25 8.66 -10.12
C GLY A 242 -36.99 7.31 -10.15
N GLY A 243 -37.26 6.70 -8.99
CA GLY A 243 -38.40 5.78 -8.84
C GLY A 243 -38.15 4.28 -8.85
N ARG A 244 -38.50 3.66 -7.71
CA ARG A 244 -38.81 2.23 -7.50
C ARG A 244 -39.98 1.73 -8.36
N SER A 245 -39.93 0.46 -8.76
CA SER A 245 -40.89 -0.64 -8.47
C SER A 245 -40.65 -1.76 -9.49
N GLY A 246 -40.35 -3.01 -9.08
CA GLY A 246 -41.31 -4.11 -8.92
C GLY A 246 -41.51 -4.84 -10.27
N LYS A 247 -41.62 -6.15 -10.44
CA LYS A 247 -41.55 -7.42 -9.67
C LYS A 247 -41.82 -8.51 -10.76
N ILE A 248 -41.59 -9.80 -10.45
CA ILE A 248 -42.02 -11.02 -11.23
C ILE A 248 -41.07 -11.38 -12.39
N GLY A 249 -40.59 -12.62 -12.58
CA GLY A 249 -40.81 -13.90 -11.93
C GLY A 249 -40.25 -15.05 -12.79
N LEU A 250 -40.21 -16.24 -12.19
CA LEU A 250 -40.02 -17.58 -12.77
C LEU A 250 -38.61 -18.05 -13.18
N ASN A 251 -38.02 -18.82 -12.26
CA ASN A 251 -37.22 -20.00 -12.58
C ASN A 251 -38.12 -21.06 -13.27
N ILE A 252 -37.76 -21.47 -14.48
CA ILE A 252 -38.26 -22.70 -15.12
C ILE A 252 -37.05 -23.55 -15.51
N ALA A 253 -37.14 -24.82 -15.10
CA ALA A 253 -36.18 -25.87 -15.36
C ALA A 253 -35.98 -26.15 -16.86
N ALA A 254 -34.72 -26.28 -17.29
CA ALA A 254 -34.38 -26.87 -18.58
C ALA A 254 -33.62 -28.18 -18.33
N ARG A 255 -34.40 -29.27 -18.37
CA ARG A 255 -33.97 -30.66 -18.47
C ARG A 255 -33.95 -31.01 -19.96
N GLY A 256 -32.78 -30.97 -20.60
CA GLY A 256 -32.48 -31.75 -21.82
C GLY A 256 -31.63 -32.95 -21.38
N GLU A 257 -31.71 -34.15 -21.94
CA GLU A 257 -32.10 -34.55 -23.28
C GLU A 257 -32.82 -35.90 -23.22
N GLN A 258 -33.83 -36.05 -24.06
CA GLN A 258 -34.58 -37.27 -24.27
C GLN A 258 -34.03 -37.92 -25.55
N SER A 259 -33.19 -38.95 -25.39
CA SER A 259 -32.83 -39.88 -26.46
C SER A 259 -33.98 -40.88 -26.65
N GLY A 260 -34.54 -40.96 -27.86
CA GLY A 260 -35.64 -41.86 -28.18
C GLY A 260 -35.68 -42.29 -29.64
N GLY A 261 -35.17 -43.51 -29.89
CA GLY A 261 -35.74 -44.46 -30.86
C GLY A 261 -35.08 -44.54 -32.25
N ARG A 262 -35.11 -45.65 -32.98
CA ARG A 262 -35.64 -47.02 -32.75
C ARG A 262 -35.32 -47.88 -34.00
N LYS A 263 -34.98 -49.17 -33.79
CA LYS A 263 -35.11 -50.36 -34.67
C LYS A 263 -34.36 -50.40 -36.02
N LYS A 264 -33.53 -51.43 -36.21
CA LYS A 264 -33.94 -52.78 -36.64
C LYS A 264 -32.99 -53.81 -36.06
#